data_AF-A0A7Y3FNR7-F1
#
_entry.id   AF-A0A7Y3FNR7-F1
#
_cell.length_a   1.000
_cell.length_b   1.000
_cell.length_c   1.000
_cell.angle_alpha   90.00
_cell.angle_beta   90.00
_cell.angle_gamma   90.00
#
_symmetry.space_group_name_H-M   'P 1'
#
loop_
_entity.id
_entity.type
_entity.pdbx_description
1 polymer ?
#
loop_
_entity_poly.entity_id
_entity_poly.type
_entity_poly.pdbx_seq_one_letter_code
_entity_poly.pdbx_strand_id
1 'polypeptide(L)'
;MGESKMKNRLKDFVQDHPDGWDHQSWLGLLSALEDDGVDVSNAEEIGRTLEQTRLAVTLQAKKVSGLGPKRIQAVVDRFGTLWNLQHASAEEIAEIPTIHSDLADKVRSALN
;
A
#
# COMPACT_ATOMS: atom_id res chain seq x y z
N MET A 1 -5.39 -19.14 8.51
CA MET A 1 -4.04 -19.51 8.00
C MET A 1 -3.75 -18.90 6.62
N GLY A 2 -4.75 -18.70 5.73
CA GLY A 2 -4.55 -18.10 4.39
C GLY A 2 -4.25 -16.60 4.36
N GLU A 3 -4.90 -15.78 5.21
CA GLU A 3 -4.73 -14.31 5.19
C GLU A 3 -3.28 -13.84 5.44
N SER A 4 -2.57 -14.47 6.39
CA SER A 4 -1.17 -14.15 6.68
C SER A 4 -0.24 -14.52 5.54
N LYS A 5 -0.49 -15.65 4.85
CA LYS A 5 0.28 -16.05 3.66
C LYS A 5 0.08 -15.05 2.53
N MET A 6 -1.17 -14.67 2.27
CA MET A 6 -1.51 -13.66 1.29
C MET A 6 -0.76 -12.35 1.56
N LYS A 7 -0.87 -11.79 2.77
CA LYS A 7 -0.21 -10.52 3.11
C LYS A 7 1.31 -10.57 2.93
N ASN A 8 1.96 -11.67 3.29
CA ASN A 8 3.40 -11.82 3.08
C ASN A 8 3.74 -11.87 1.58
N ARG A 9 3.01 -12.67 0.79
CA ARG A 9 3.22 -12.77 -0.65
C ARG A 9 2.99 -11.44 -1.37
N LEU A 10 1.96 -10.69 -1.00
CA LEU A 10 1.70 -9.35 -1.56
C LEU A 10 2.84 -8.38 -1.23
N LYS A 11 3.38 -8.44 -0.01
CA LYS A 11 4.51 -7.60 0.39
C LYS A 11 5.76 -7.93 -0.42
N ASP A 12 6.10 -9.21 -0.55
CA ASP A 12 7.26 -9.66 -1.34
C ASP A 12 7.10 -9.23 -2.80
N PHE A 13 5.91 -9.46 -3.38
CA PHE A 13 5.60 -9.07 -4.76
C PHE A 13 5.76 -7.56 -5.00
N VAL A 14 5.28 -6.70 -4.09
CA VAL A 14 5.47 -5.25 -4.16
C VAL A 14 6.95 -4.86 -4.09
N GLN A 15 7.73 -5.54 -3.24
CA GLN A 15 9.17 -5.26 -3.11
C GLN A 15 9.96 -5.64 -4.37
N ASP A 16 9.54 -6.70 -5.05
CA ASP A 16 10.11 -7.13 -6.33
C ASP A 16 9.66 -6.27 -7.52
N HIS A 17 8.57 -5.50 -7.38
CA HIS A 17 7.95 -4.68 -8.42
C HIS A 17 7.78 -3.20 -7.97
N PRO A 18 8.88 -2.47 -7.68
CA PRO A 18 8.80 -1.10 -7.14
C PRO A 18 8.12 -0.11 -8.10
N ASP A 19 8.28 -0.31 -9.41
CA ASP A 19 7.71 0.56 -10.44
C ASP A 19 6.27 0.18 -10.83
N GLY A 20 5.73 -0.87 -10.22
CA GLY A 20 4.44 -1.46 -10.56
C GLY A 20 4.58 -2.77 -11.33
N TRP A 21 3.43 -3.34 -11.70
CA TRP A 21 3.32 -4.65 -12.36
C TRP A 21 2.41 -4.55 -13.57
N ASP A 22 2.65 -5.42 -14.54
CA ASP A 22 1.77 -5.58 -15.69
C ASP A 22 0.73 -6.69 -15.46
N HIS A 23 -0.05 -6.98 -16.50
CA HIS A 23 -1.05 -8.03 -16.45
C HIS A 23 -0.45 -9.44 -16.26
N GLN A 24 0.73 -9.72 -16.79
CA GLN A 24 1.36 -11.05 -16.68
C GLN A 24 1.89 -11.29 -15.27
N SER A 25 2.57 -10.31 -14.68
CA SER A 25 3.00 -10.37 -13.28
C SER A 25 1.81 -10.52 -12.34
N TRP A 26 0.68 -9.86 -12.64
CA TRP A 26 -0.56 -10.03 -11.89
C TRP A 26 -1.11 -11.47 -11.93
N LEU A 27 -1.20 -12.08 -13.13
CA LEU A 27 -1.64 -13.47 -13.26
C LEU A 27 -0.68 -14.44 -12.56
N GLY A 28 0.63 -14.19 -12.63
CA GLY A 28 1.64 -14.97 -11.92
C GLY A 28 1.46 -14.91 -10.40
N LEU A 29 1.14 -13.74 -9.84
CA LEU A 29 0.83 -13.58 -8.43
C LEU A 29 -0.40 -14.39 -8.02
N LEU A 30 -1.49 -14.33 -8.81
CA LEU A 30 -2.71 -15.11 -8.52
C LEU A 30 -2.44 -16.61 -8.52
N SER A 31 -1.70 -17.12 -9.50
CA SER A 31 -1.30 -18.53 -9.56
C SER A 31 -0.48 -18.92 -8.31
N ALA A 32 0.48 -18.09 -7.91
CA ALA A 32 1.30 -18.38 -6.74
C ALA A 32 0.51 -18.34 -5.43
N LEU A 33 -0.50 -17.47 -5.33
CA LEU A 33 -1.42 -17.43 -4.18
C LEU A 33 -2.30 -18.69 -4.12
N GLU A 34 -2.82 -19.14 -5.25
CA GLU A 34 -3.60 -20.38 -5.36
C GLU A 34 -2.76 -21.60 -4.95
N ASP A 35 -1.52 -21.70 -5.44
CA ASP A 35 -0.56 -22.75 -5.06
C ASP A 35 -0.26 -22.77 -3.55
N ASP A 36 -0.30 -21.60 -2.89
CA ASP A 36 -0.12 -21.46 -1.44
C ASP A 36 -1.39 -21.82 -0.63
N GLY A 37 -2.49 -22.13 -1.32
CA GLY A 37 -3.80 -22.44 -0.75
C GLY A 37 -4.61 -21.20 -0.35
N VAL A 38 -4.35 -20.04 -0.96
CA VAL A 38 -5.17 -18.83 -0.82
C VAL A 38 -6.32 -18.89 -1.83
N ASP A 39 -7.53 -18.56 -1.38
CA ASP A 39 -8.69 -18.44 -2.28
C ASP A 39 -8.54 -17.17 -3.14
N VAL A 40 -8.43 -17.36 -4.45
CA VAL A 40 -8.27 -16.29 -5.44
C VAL A 40 -9.56 -15.98 -6.22
N SER A 41 -10.70 -16.55 -5.81
CA SER A 41 -11.99 -16.31 -6.46
C SER A 41 -12.43 -14.85 -6.44
N ASN A 42 -11.98 -14.07 -5.44
CA ASN A 42 -12.20 -12.63 -5.35
C ASN A 42 -10.93 -11.83 -5.73
N ALA A 43 -10.54 -11.91 -7.00
CA ALA A 43 -9.35 -11.24 -7.53
C ALA A 43 -9.35 -9.71 -7.30
N GLU A 44 -10.52 -9.07 -7.27
CA GLU A 44 -10.63 -7.64 -7.00
C GLU A 44 -10.24 -7.26 -5.57
N GLU A 45 -10.60 -8.09 -4.59
CA GLU A 45 -10.22 -7.87 -3.18
C GLU A 45 -8.71 -8.04 -2.97
N ILE A 46 -8.12 -9.02 -3.66
CA ILE A 46 -6.67 -9.20 -3.69
C ILE A 46 -6.00 -7.98 -4.31
N GLY A 47 -6.51 -7.48 -5.44
CA GLY A 47 -6.01 -6.28 -6.09
C GLY A 47 -6.06 -5.04 -5.19
N ARG A 48 -7.18 -4.82 -4.47
CA ARG A 48 -7.29 -3.74 -3.48
C ARG A 48 -6.27 -3.88 -2.35
N THR A 49 -6.10 -5.09 -1.82
CA THR A 49 -5.13 -5.37 -0.75
C THR A 49 -3.69 -5.17 -1.24
N LEU A 50 -3.41 -5.52 -2.49
CA LEU A 50 -2.11 -5.33 -3.12
C LEU A 50 -1.77 -3.83 -3.23
N GLU A 51 -2.71 -2.99 -3.68
CA GLU A 51 -2.52 -1.54 -3.74
C GLU A 51 -2.32 -0.90 -2.35
N GLN A 52 -3.09 -1.34 -1.35
CA GLN A 52 -2.90 -0.91 0.04
C GLN A 52 -1.52 -1.32 0.58
N THR A 53 -1.07 -2.53 0.23
CA THR A 53 0.27 -3.03 0.58
C THR A 53 1.35 -2.20 -0.10
N ARG A 54 1.18 -1.86 -1.39
CA ARG A 54 2.09 -0.98 -2.13
C ARG A 54 2.23 0.38 -1.48
N LEU A 55 1.11 0.99 -1.10
CA LEU A 55 1.09 2.28 -0.40
C LEU A 55 1.83 2.19 0.94
N ALA A 56 1.52 1.17 1.76
CA ALA A 56 2.17 0.98 3.06
C ALA A 56 3.69 0.81 2.94
N VAL A 57 4.14 -0.07 2.04
CA VAL A 57 5.57 -0.34 1.79
C VAL A 57 6.28 0.92 1.29
N THR A 58 5.64 1.67 0.38
CA THR A 58 6.20 2.93 -0.14
C THR A 58 6.42 3.93 0.98
N LEU A 59 5.42 4.17 1.84
CA LEU A 59 5.54 5.09 2.97
C LEU A 59 6.60 4.66 3.98
N GLN A 60 6.72 3.35 4.25
CA GLN A 60 7.79 2.81 5.12
C GLN A 60 9.18 3.07 4.52
N ALA A 61 9.34 2.89 3.21
CA ALA A 61 10.60 3.10 2.51
C ALA A 61 11.05 4.58 2.52
N LYS A 62 10.11 5.53 2.50
CA LYS A 62 10.39 6.96 2.55
C LYS A 62 10.93 7.44 3.90
N LYS A 63 10.78 6.66 4.98
CA LYS A 63 11.31 6.97 6.32
C LYS A 63 10.97 8.40 6.80
N VAL A 64 9.74 8.85 6.52
CA VAL A 64 9.28 10.18 6.94
C VAL A 64 9.28 10.28 8.46
N SER A 65 10.05 11.22 9.00
CA SER A 65 10.14 11.43 10.45
C SER A 65 8.78 11.75 11.05
N GLY A 66 8.37 10.96 12.04
CA GLY A 66 7.05 11.04 12.67
C GLY A 66 5.96 10.19 12.01
N LEU A 67 6.20 9.58 10.84
CA LEU A 67 5.24 8.70 10.18
C LEU A 67 5.42 7.22 10.60
N GLY A 68 5.04 6.91 11.84
CA GLY A 68 5.11 5.53 12.36
C GLY A 68 4.02 4.60 11.82
N PRO A 69 4.09 3.28 12.12
CA PRO A 69 3.18 2.27 11.55
C PRO A 69 1.68 2.58 11.70
N LYS A 70 1.26 3.13 12.85
CA LYS A 70 -0.15 3.52 13.08
C LYS A 70 -0.62 4.63 12.13
N ARG A 71 0.25 5.60 11.85
CA ARG A 71 -0.07 6.71 10.93
C ARG A 71 -0.03 6.24 9.48
N ILE A 72 0.91 5.35 9.13
CA ILE A 72 0.93 4.69 7.82
C ILE A 72 -0.39 3.95 7.58
N GLN A 73 -0.86 3.18 8.57
CA GLN A 73 -2.16 2.50 8.45
C GLN A 73 -3.30 3.50 8.26
N ALA A 74 -3.34 4.60 9.01
CA ALA A 74 -4.36 5.63 8.83
C ALA A 74 -4.35 6.27 7.43
N VAL A 75 -3.16 6.45 6.83
CA VAL A 75 -3.02 6.92 5.44
C VAL A 75 -3.53 5.87 4.46
N VAL A 76 -3.18 4.59 4.66
CA VAL A 76 -3.66 3.47 3.84
C VAL A 76 -5.18 3.38 3.90
N ASP A 77 -5.78 3.48 5.08
CA ASP A 77 -7.23 3.42 5.28
C ASP A 77 -7.94 4.59 4.60
N ARG A 78 -7.35 5.80 4.60
CA ARG A 78 -7.93 7.01 3.99
C ARG A 78 -7.85 7.01 2.47
N PHE A 79 -6.69 6.64 1.91
CA PHE A 79 -6.41 6.84 0.49
C PHE A 79 -6.48 5.55 -0.34
N GLY A 80 -6.24 4.38 0.26
CA GLY A 80 -6.33 3.07 -0.38
C GLY A 80 -5.22 2.76 -1.39
N THR A 81 -4.79 3.72 -2.21
CA THR A 81 -3.80 3.54 -3.29
C THR A 81 -2.72 4.61 -3.23
N LEU A 82 -1.54 4.29 -3.77
CA LEU A 82 -0.45 5.27 -3.90
C LEU A 82 -0.86 6.45 -4.81
N TRP A 83 -1.60 6.17 -5.88
CA TRP A 83 -2.08 7.19 -6.82
C TRP A 83 -2.97 8.21 -6.13
N ASN A 84 -3.93 7.78 -5.30
CA ASN A 84 -4.82 8.69 -4.57
C ASN A 84 -4.01 9.62 -3.63
N LEU A 85 -3.04 9.06 -2.90
CA LEU A 85 -2.18 9.87 -2.02
C LEU A 85 -1.27 10.84 -2.80
N GLN A 86 -0.79 10.44 -3.99
CA GLN A 86 0.01 11.29 -4.87
C GLN A 86 -0.79 12.44 -5.51
N HIS A 87 -2.12 12.38 -5.52
CA HIS A 87 -2.96 13.47 -6.01
C HIS A 87 -3.56 14.30 -4.88
N ALA A 88 -3.50 13.82 -3.64
CA ALA A 88 -3.98 14.53 -2.47
C ALA A 88 -3.10 15.75 -2.13
N SER A 89 -3.73 16.82 -1.67
CA SER A 89 -3.07 18.01 -1.11
C SER A 89 -2.57 17.75 0.32
N ALA A 90 -1.69 18.62 0.84
CA ALA A 90 -1.25 18.52 2.22
C ALA A 90 -2.43 18.76 3.21
N GLU A 91 -3.37 19.63 2.84
CA GLU A 91 -4.59 19.88 3.61
C GLU A 91 -5.46 18.63 3.70
N GLU A 92 -5.69 17.93 2.58
CA GLU A 92 -6.45 16.67 2.55
C GLU A 92 -5.77 15.57 3.38
N ILE A 93 -4.43 15.48 3.36
CA ILE A 93 -3.68 14.54 4.19
C ILE A 93 -3.80 14.90 5.68
N ALA A 94 -3.83 16.18 6.02
CA ALA A 94 -3.98 16.68 7.39
C ALA A 94 -5.39 16.48 7.98
N GLU A 95 -6.39 16.10 7.17
CA GLU A 95 -7.70 15.69 7.68
C GLU A 95 -7.64 14.38 8.49
N ILE A 96 -6.58 13.58 8.31
CA ILE A 96 -6.39 12.36 9.10
C ILE A 96 -6.11 12.77 10.56
N PRO A 97 -6.93 12.36 11.55
CA PRO A 97 -6.85 12.88 12.93
C PRO A 97 -5.48 12.74 13.62
N THR A 98 -4.63 11.84 13.14
CA THR A 98 -3.29 11.60 13.70
C THR A 98 -2.16 12.32 12.96
N ILE A 99 -2.48 13.11 11.92
CA ILE A 99 -1.54 13.80 11.04
C ILE A 99 -1.82 15.30 11.10
N HIS A 100 -0.86 16.07 11.59
CA HIS A 100 -0.90 17.53 11.58
C HIS A 100 -0.29 18.09 10.28
N SER A 101 -0.53 19.36 9.98
CA SER A 101 -0.04 20.06 8.77
C SER A 101 1.42 19.78 8.46
N ASP A 102 2.33 19.98 9.42
CA ASP A 102 3.76 19.81 9.17
C ASP A 102 4.14 18.36 8.83
N LEU A 103 3.37 17.38 9.31
CA LEU A 103 3.59 15.98 8.96
C LEU A 103 3.00 15.67 7.57
N ALA A 104 1.83 16.25 7.25
CA ALA A 104 1.24 16.14 5.92
C ALA A 104 2.17 16.70 4.83
N ASP A 105 2.78 17.87 5.06
CA ASP A 105 3.77 18.48 4.16
C ASP A 105 4.98 17.59 3.93
N LYS A 106 5.48 16.95 5.00
CA LYS A 106 6.59 15.98 4.91
C LYS A 106 6.22 14.75 4.10
N VAL A 107 5.01 14.23 4.29
CA VAL A 107 4.48 13.09 3.52
C VAL A 107 4.40 13.48 2.04
N ARG A 108 3.81 14.65 1.74
CA ARG A 108 3.68 15.15 0.36
C ARG A 108 5.03 15.33 -0.31
N SER A 109 5.97 15.96 0.40
CA SER A 109 7.33 16.20 -0.09
C SER A 109 8.12 14.92 -0.33
N ALA A 110 7.85 13.84 0.42
CA ALA A 110 8.52 12.57 0.22
C ALA A 110 8.03 11.78 -1.01
N LEU A 111 6.84 12.11 -1.54
CA LEU A 111 6.22 11.41 -2.68
C LEU A 111 6.46 12.11 -4.03
N ASN A 112 6.99 13.34 -3.99
CA ASN A 112 7.46 14.09 -5.16
C ASN A 112 8.95 13.82 -5.46
#